data_AF-A0A9D6J736-F1
#
_entry.id   AF-A0A9D6J736-F1
#
_cell.length_a   1.000
_cell.length_b   1.000
_cell.length_c   1.000
_cell.angle_alpha   90.00
_cell.angle_beta   90.00
_cell.angle_gamma   90.00
#
_symmetry.space_group_name_H-M   'P 1'
#
loop_
_entity.id
_entity.type
_entity.pdbx_description
1 polymer ?
#
loop_
_entity_poly.entity_id
_entity_poly.type
_entity_poly.pdbx_seq_one_letter_code
_entity_poly.pdbx_strand_id
1 'polypeptide(L)'
;NIINSANLNIDASVNESGQLVMASSLTGTKNAISFQNGTSNIATVLNLKTNQQAQDAVFSIDGNQYTTQENTVRGVLNGATLFINGNGVANLDLHPAITNGKIAGLLAVRDGNVQSVRDKPTNRIRIRRKTCPLRISSLPILKPLPQPKEP
;
A
#
# COMPACT_ATOMS: atom_id res chain seq x y z
N ASN A 1 -30.78 17.56 3.41
CA ASN A 1 -31.05 16.78 2.19
C ASN A 1 -31.32 15.35 2.61
N ILE A 2 -32.59 14.92 2.65
CA ILE A 2 -33.04 13.70 3.38
C ILE A 2 -32.45 12.40 2.78
N ILE A 3 -32.22 12.38 1.46
CA ILE A 3 -31.66 11.21 0.76
C ILE A 3 -30.21 10.97 1.18
N ASN A 4 -29.38 12.01 1.21
CA ASN A 4 -27.97 11.89 1.60
C ASN A 4 -27.83 11.55 3.10
N SER A 5 -28.79 11.96 3.95
CA SER A 5 -28.81 11.57 5.36
C SER A 5 -29.31 10.15 5.62
N ALA A 6 -29.88 9.48 4.62
CA ALA A 6 -30.43 8.12 4.78
C ALA A 6 -29.38 7.01 4.64
N ASN A 7 -28.10 7.34 4.38
CA ASN A 7 -26.98 6.40 4.25
C ASN A 7 -27.28 5.24 3.26
N LEU A 8 -27.91 5.57 2.15
CA LEU A 8 -28.35 4.59 1.14
C LEU A 8 -27.28 4.30 0.08
N ASN A 9 -26.04 4.76 0.27
CA ASN A 9 -24.98 4.72 -0.73
C ASN A 9 -25.40 5.41 -2.06
N ILE A 10 -26.29 6.39 -1.99
CA ILE A 10 -26.78 7.18 -3.12
C ILE A 10 -26.39 8.63 -2.92
N ASP A 11 -25.70 9.19 -3.90
CA ASP A 11 -25.42 10.61 -4.00
C ASP A 11 -26.52 11.27 -4.82
N ALA A 12 -27.33 12.11 -4.18
CA ALA A 12 -28.38 12.88 -4.83
C ALA A 12 -28.01 14.36 -4.93
N SER A 13 -28.14 14.92 -6.12
CA SER A 13 -27.89 16.34 -6.41
C SER A 13 -28.88 16.87 -7.44
N VAL A 14 -29.02 18.19 -7.53
CA VAL A 14 -29.80 18.85 -8.58
C VAL A 14 -28.81 19.51 -9.53
N ASN A 15 -28.91 19.19 -10.82
CA ASN A 15 -28.03 19.79 -11.83
C ASN A 15 -28.49 21.22 -12.18
N GLU A 16 -27.69 21.92 -12.99
CA GLU A 16 -27.98 23.30 -13.43
C GLU A 16 -29.29 23.42 -14.23
N SER A 17 -29.77 22.32 -14.82
CA SER A 17 -31.05 22.23 -15.52
C SER A 17 -32.24 21.97 -14.60
N GLY A 18 -32.04 21.95 -13.27
CA GLY A 18 -33.09 21.69 -12.29
C GLY A 18 -33.52 20.22 -12.21
N GLN A 19 -32.76 19.30 -12.80
CA GLN A 19 -33.07 17.87 -12.78
C GLN A 19 -32.41 17.20 -11.57
N LEU A 20 -33.15 16.29 -10.92
CA LEU A 20 -32.60 15.43 -9.87
C LEU A 20 -31.70 14.37 -10.51
N VAL A 21 -30.42 14.39 -10.14
CA VAL A 21 -29.43 13.37 -10.48
C VAL A 21 -29.18 12.52 -9.25
N MET A 22 -29.27 11.20 -9.41
CA MET A 22 -28.93 10.23 -8.37
C MET A 22 -27.92 9.24 -8.93
N ALA A 23 -26.81 9.07 -8.22
CA ALA A 23 -25.77 8.11 -8.56
C ALA A 23 -25.54 7.18 -7.37
N SER A 24 -25.31 5.90 -7.63
CA SER A 24 -24.78 5.01 -6.60
C SER A 24 -23.32 5.38 -6.35
N SER A 25 -22.94 5.48 -5.08
CA SER A 25 -21.55 5.67 -4.65
C SER A 25 -20.68 4.42 -4.88
N LEU A 26 -21.31 3.26 -5.16
CA LEU A 26 -20.66 1.99 -5.44
C LEU A 26 -20.95 1.50 -6.86
N THR A 27 -19.95 0.89 -7.49
CA THR A 27 -20.04 0.29 -8.83
C THR A 27 -20.59 -1.14 -8.79
N GLY A 28 -20.93 -1.69 -9.96
CA GLY A 28 -21.42 -3.07 -10.09
C GLY A 28 -22.95 -3.19 -10.14
N THR A 29 -23.42 -4.27 -10.77
CA THR A 29 -24.84 -4.55 -11.03
C THR A 29 -25.67 -4.66 -9.75
N LYS A 30 -25.08 -5.20 -8.68
CA LYS A 30 -25.72 -5.33 -7.36
C LYS A 30 -26.07 -4.00 -6.71
N ASN A 31 -25.33 -2.94 -7.05
CA ASN A 31 -25.55 -1.60 -6.53
C ASN A 31 -26.42 -0.75 -7.47
N ALA A 32 -27.12 -1.40 -8.41
CA ALA A 32 -28.10 -0.72 -9.25
C ALA A 32 -29.24 -0.14 -8.41
N ILE A 33 -29.52 1.15 -8.61
CA ILE A 33 -30.69 1.80 -8.03
C ILE A 33 -31.92 1.27 -8.75
N SER A 34 -32.83 0.64 -8.01
CA SER A 34 -34.13 0.20 -8.51
C SER A 34 -35.24 0.96 -7.81
N PHE A 35 -36.28 1.31 -8.57
CA PHE A 35 -37.47 1.97 -8.04
C PHE A 35 -38.59 0.93 -7.96
N GLN A 36 -39.39 0.99 -6.91
CA GLN A 36 -40.60 0.17 -6.83
C GLN A 36 -41.57 0.57 -7.95
N ASN A 37 -42.07 -0.41 -8.71
CA ASN A 37 -43.11 -0.17 -9.72
C ASN A 37 -44.44 0.09 -9.02
N GLY A 38 -44.85 1.36 -9.02
CA GLY A 38 -46.16 1.79 -8.53
C GLY A 38 -46.71 2.88 -9.46
N THR A 39 -48.03 2.92 -9.62
CA THR A 39 -48.76 3.78 -10.57
C THR A 39 -48.53 5.28 -10.37
N SER A 40 -47.89 5.69 -9.27
CA SER A 40 -47.55 7.08 -8.95
C SER A 40 -46.31 7.16 -8.05
N ASN A 41 -45.20 6.55 -8.47
CA ASN A 41 -43.94 6.71 -7.75
C ASN A 41 -43.29 8.07 -8.10
N ILE A 42 -42.53 8.62 -7.15
CA ILE A 42 -41.78 9.88 -7.32
C ILE A 42 -40.83 9.81 -8.52
N ALA A 43 -40.33 8.61 -8.85
CA ALA A 43 -39.47 8.40 -10.01
C ALA A 43 -40.18 8.71 -11.35
N THR A 44 -41.47 8.35 -11.47
CA THR A 44 -42.29 8.61 -12.65
C THR A 44 -42.63 10.10 -12.75
N VAL A 45 -42.96 10.74 -11.63
CA VAL A 45 -43.28 12.18 -11.58
C VAL A 45 -42.06 13.04 -11.91
N LEU A 46 -40.88 12.66 -11.41
CA LEU A 46 -39.61 13.33 -11.70
C LEU A 46 -38.99 12.89 -13.04
N ASN A 47 -39.66 12.02 -13.79
CA ASN A 47 -39.20 11.47 -15.08
C ASN A 47 -37.74 11.03 -15.04
N LEU A 48 -37.38 10.29 -14.00
CA LEU A 48 -36.00 9.81 -13.82
C LEU A 48 -35.67 8.80 -14.91
N LYS A 49 -34.64 9.11 -15.70
CA LYS A 49 -34.13 8.24 -16.74
C LYS A 49 -32.78 7.69 -16.33
N THR A 50 -32.56 6.41 -16.60
CA THR A 50 -31.25 5.80 -16.43
C THR A 50 -30.29 6.35 -17.49
N ASN A 51 -29.39 7.23 -17.07
CA ASN A 51 -28.35 7.79 -17.95
C ASN A 51 -27.19 6.79 -18.16
N GLN A 52 -26.82 6.06 -17.10
CA GLN A 52 -25.77 5.04 -17.14
C GLN A 52 -26.27 3.77 -16.45
N GLN A 53 -26.13 2.62 -17.12
CA GLN A 53 -26.48 1.34 -16.53
C GLN A 53 -25.35 0.84 -15.63
N ALA A 54 -25.71 0.32 -14.46
CA ALA A 54 -24.77 -0.36 -13.59
C ALA A 54 -24.29 -1.65 -14.27
N GLN A 55 -22.97 -1.85 -14.30
CA GLN A 55 -22.32 -3.01 -14.91
C GLN A 55 -21.18 -3.49 -14.01
N ASP A 56 -20.96 -4.80 -14.02
CA ASP A 56 -19.80 -5.42 -13.40
C ASP A 56 -18.63 -5.37 -14.40
N ALA A 57 -17.42 -5.18 -13.89
CA ALA A 57 -16.23 -5.27 -14.73
C ALA A 57 -15.94 -6.74 -15.04
N VAL A 58 -15.74 -7.03 -16.32
CA VAL A 58 -15.42 -8.36 -16.83
C VAL A 58 -14.06 -8.27 -17.51
N PHE A 59 -13.14 -9.14 -17.11
CA PHE A 59 -11.79 -9.21 -17.66
C PHE A 59 -11.30 -10.66 -17.73
N SER A 60 -10.25 -10.91 -18.49
CA SER A 60 -9.68 -12.25 -18.66
C SER A 60 -8.18 -12.23 -18.39
N ILE A 61 -7.69 -13.25 -17.69
CA ILE A 61 -6.27 -13.49 -17.43
C ILE A 61 -5.99 -14.96 -17.77
N ASP A 62 -5.01 -15.19 -18.64
CA ASP A 62 -4.62 -16.52 -19.11
C ASP A 62 -5.80 -17.38 -19.64
N GLY A 63 -6.76 -16.72 -20.29
CA GLY A 63 -7.96 -17.37 -20.84
C GLY A 63 -9.08 -17.61 -19.81
N ASN A 64 -8.86 -17.35 -18.52
CA ASN A 64 -9.88 -17.45 -17.49
C ASN A 64 -10.61 -16.11 -17.33
N GLN A 65 -11.94 -16.14 -17.43
CA GLN A 65 -12.77 -14.97 -17.24
C GLN A 65 -13.07 -14.73 -15.75
N TYR A 66 -12.95 -13.47 -15.36
CA TYR A 66 -13.27 -12.98 -14.02
C TYR A 66 -14.32 -11.87 -14.12
N THR A 67 -15.22 -11.83 -13.14
CA THR A 67 -16.24 -10.80 -12.99
C THR A 67 -16.13 -10.18 -11.61
N THR A 68 -16.11 -8.85 -11.54
CA THR A 68 -15.94 -8.09 -10.30
C THR A 68 -16.86 -6.87 -10.28
N GLN A 69 -17.28 -6.46 -9.08
CA GLN A 69 -18.09 -5.25 -8.88
C GLN A 69 -17.23 -3.98 -8.84
N GLU A 70 -15.93 -4.13 -8.59
CA GLU A 70 -14.98 -3.04 -8.41
C GLU A 70 -13.94 -3.01 -9.54
N ASN A 71 -13.52 -1.81 -9.91
CA ASN A 71 -12.42 -1.60 -10.86
C ASN A 71 -11.03 -1.80 -10.23
N THR A 72 -10.95 -2.03 -8.91
CA THR A 72 -9.70 -2.38 -8.22
C THR A 72 -9.77 -3.85 -7.81
N VAL A 73 -8.98 -4.69 -8.47
CA VAL A 73 -8.99 -6.12 -8.22
C VAL A 73 -7.75 -6.53 -7.46
N ARG A 74 -7.97 -7.21 -6.32
CA ARG A 74 -6.91 -7.76 -5.46
C ARG A 74 -7.03 -9.27 -5.42
N GLY A 75 -5.90 -9.97 -5.40
CA GLY A 75 -5.86 -11.42 -5.17
C GLY A 75 -6.10 -12.31 -6.38
N VAL A 76 -6.42 -11.74 -7.56
CA VAL A 76 -6.43 -12.53 -8.81
C VAL A 76 -5.01 -12.81 -9.30
N LEU A 77 -4.10 -11.86 -9.11
CA LEU A 77 -2.67 -12.03 -9.31
C LEU A 77 -1.97 -11.96 -7.96
N ASN A 78 -1.21 -13.01 -7.62
CA ASN A 78 -0.47 -13.05 -6.36
C ASN A 78 0.58 -11.94 -6.31
N GLY A 79 0.48 -11.07 -5.30
CA GLY A 79 1.40 -9.95 -5.11
C GLY A 79 1.14 -8.73 -6.00
N ALA A 80 0.05 -8.71 -6.78
CA ALA A 80 -0.32 -7.56 -7.60
C ALA A 80 -1.75 -7.08 -7.30
N THR A 81 -1.97 -5.78 -7.51
CA THR A 81 -3.30 -5.15 -7.54
C THR A 81 -3.53 -4.63 -8.95
N LEU A 82 -4.66 -4.99 -9.54
CA LEU A 82 -5.03 -4.57 -10.88
C LEU A 82 -6.01 -3.40 -10.79
N PHE A 83 -5.75 -2.34 -11.55
CA PHE A 83 -6.65 -1.20 -11.71
C PHE A 83 -7.19 -1.20 -13.15
N ILE A 84 -8.51 -1.29 -13.28
CA ILE A 84 -9.21 -1.34 -14.56
C ILE A 84 -9.67 0.07 -14.90
N ASN A 85 -8.96 0.72 -15.83
CA ASN A 85 -9.23 2.12 -16.21
C ASN A 85 -10.00 2.25 -17.52
N GLY A 86 -10.19 1.15 -18.26
CA GLY A 86 -10.86 1.15 -19.55
C GLY A 86 -10.78 -0.21 -20.23
N ASN A 87 -11.39 -0.28 -21.40
CA ASN A 87 -11.51 -1.51 -22.16
C ASN A 87 -10.28 -1.68 -23.05
N GLY A 88 -9.78 -2.91 -23.18
CA GLY A 88 -8.66 -3.21 -24.07
C GLY A 88 -7.94 -4.49 -23.68
N VAL A 89 -6.80 -4.70 -24.33
CA VAL A 89 -5.85 -5.78 -24.01
C VAL A 89 -4.60 -5.15 -23.45
N ALA A 90 -4.16 -5.62 -22.29
CA ALA A 90 -2.91 -5.20 -21.67
C ALA A 90 -2.00 -6.41 -21.51
N ASN A 91 -0.76 -6.29 -21.97
CA ASN A 91 0.28 -7.28 -21.68
C ASN A 91 1.02 -6.84 -20.42
N LEU A 92 0.90 -7.62 -19.35
CA LEU A 92 1.59 -7.40 -18.09
C LEU A 92 2.86 -8.27 -18.05
N ASP A 93 4.01 -7.63 -18.14
CA ASP A 93 5.30 -8.28 -17.92
C ASP A 93 5.74 -8.05 -16.46
N LEU A 94 5.45 -9.02 -15.60
CA LEU A 94 5.72 -8.94 -14.17
C LEU A 94 7.07 -9.54 -13.84
N HIS A 95 8.02 -8.69 -13.52
CA HIS A 95 9.33 -9.10 -13.00
C HIS A 95 9.38 -8.97 -11.48
N PRO A 96 9.83 -10.00 -10.75
CA PRO A 96 10.02 -9.89 -9.31
C PRO A 96 11.10 -8.86 -9.00
N ALA A 97 10.72 -7.77 -8.32
CA ALA A 97 11.66 -6.76 -7.84
C ALA A 97 12.26 -7.22 -6.50
N ILE A 98 13.34 -8.01 -6.55
CA ILE A 98 14.07 -8.40 -5.34
C ILE A 98 15.06 -7.29 -4.99
N THR A 99 14.62 -6.37 -4.13
CA THR A 99 15.36 -5.13 -3.83
C THR A 99 16.52 -5.31 -2.86
N ASN A 100 16.51 -6.33 -1.99
CA ASN A 100 17.55 -6.55 -0.96
C ASN A 100 17.75 -8.03 -0.60
N GLY A 101 18.86 -8.32 0.11
CA GLY A 101 19.15 -9.62 0.72
C GLY A 101 19.96 -10.57 -0.15
N LYS A 102 20.13 -11.81 0.33
CA LYS A 102 20.95 -12.84 -0.34
C LYS A 102 20.43 -13.16 -1.75
N ILE A 103 19.11 -13.16 -1.93
CA ILE A 103 18.48 -13.47 -3.21
C ILE A 103 18.74 -12.36 -4.24
N ALA A 104 18.73 -11.08 -3.84
CA ALA A 104 19.11 -9.97 -4.71
C ALA A 104 20.56 -10.11 -5.20
N GLY A 105 21.46 -10.54 -4.31
CA GLY A 105 22.86 -10.80 -4.67
C GLY A 105 23.02 -11.96 -5.65
N LEU A 106 22.26 -13.04 -5.48
CA LEU A 106 22.29 -14.18 -6.41
C LEU A 106 21.74 -13.82 -7.79
N LEU A 107 20.68 -13.00 -7.85
CA LEU A 107 20.14 -12.51 -9.12
C LEU A 107 21.12 -11.56 -9.83
N ALA A 108 21.78 -10.65 -9.11
CA ALA A 108 22.80 -9.79 -9.70
C ALA A 108 24.02 -10.57 -10.24
N VAL A 109 24.35 -11.72 -9.63
CA VAL A 109 25.40 -12.62 -10.14
C VAL A 109 24.95 -13.32 -11.41
N ARG A 110 23.71 -13.81 -11.46
CA ARG A 110 23.13 -14.41 -12.67
C ARG A 110 23.07 -13.40 -13.82
N ASP A 111 22.70 -12.17 -13.53
CA ASP A 111 22.48 -11.11 -14.53
C ASP A 111 23.78 -10.34 -14.88
N GLY A 112 24.94 -10.82 -14.42
CA GLY A 112 26.26 -10.26 -14.76
C GLY A 112 26.58 -8.90 -14.14
N ASN A 113 25.78 -8.43 -13.18
CA ASN A 113 25.82 -7.07 -12.64
C ASN A 113 26.35 -7.01 -11.18
N VAL A 114 27.35 -7.85 -10.89
CA VAL A 114 27.88 -8.16 -9.54
C VAL A 114 28.42 -6.93 -8.81
N GLN A 115 29.02 -5.97 -9.52
CA GLN A 115 29.58 -4.75 -8.95
C GLN A 115 28.55 -3.94 -8.15
N SER A 116 27.31 -3.84 -8.65
CA SER A 116 26.22 -3.06 -8.01
C SER A 116 25.80 -3.60 -6.63
N VAL A 117 25.98 -4.90 -6.37
CA VAL A 117 25.68 -5.53 -5.08
C VAL A 117 26.88 -5.50 -4.15
N ARG A 118 28.10 -5.64 -4.69
CA ARG A 118 29.34 -5.54 -3.92
C ARG A 118 29.54 -4.15 -3.32
N ASP A 119 29.12 -3.12 -4.04
CA ASP A 119 29.31 -1.71 -3.66
C ASP A 119 28.19 -1.17 -2.76
N LYS A 120 27.10 -1.93 -2.55
CA LYS A 120 26.13 -1.62 -1.49
C LYS A 120 26.84 -1.77 -0.14
N PRO A 121 26.92 -0.71 0.69
CA PRO A 121 27.58 -0.80 1.99
C PRO A 121 26.77 -1.71 2.90
N THR A 122 27.11 -2.99 2.89
CA THR A 122 26.70 -3.93 3.93
C THR A 122 27.38 -3.45 5.19
N ASN A 123 26.61 -3.11 6.23
CA ASN A 123 27.07 -2.64 7.55
C ASN A 123 28.42 -3.29 7.91
N ARG A 124 29.53 -2.55 7.70
CA ARG A 124 30.87 -3.04 8.04
C ARG A 124 30.90 -3.24 9.55
N ILE A 125 30.95 -4.49 9.99
CA ILE A 125 31.23 -4.83 11.39
C ILE A 125 32.62 -4.30 11.70
N ARG A 126 32.69 -3.12 12.34
CA ARG A 126 33.93 -2.58 12.91
C ARG A 126 34.24 -3.38 14.17
N ILE A 127 35.12 -4.39 14.05
CA ILE A 127 35.74 -5.03 15.20
C ILE A 127 36.73 -4.02 15.81
N ARG A 128 36.28 -3.24 16.79
CA ARG A 128 37.20 -2.44 17.62
C ARG A 128 37.79 -3.36 18.68
N ARG A 129 39.06 -3.75 18.54
CA ARG A 129 39.81 -4.35 19.66
C ARG A 129 39.91 -3.29 20.75
N LYS A 130 39.33 -3.54 21.92
CA LYS A 130 39.56 -2.72 23.12
C LYS A 130 41.00 -2.94 23.57
N THR A 131 41.91 -2.04 23.23
CA THR A 131 43.17 -1.89 23.97
C THR A 131 42.86 -1.12 25.25
N CYS A 132 42.91 -1.81 26.40
CA CYS A 132 42.87 -1.15 27.70
C CYS A 132 44.25 -0.53 27.99
N PRO A 133 44.35 0.76 28.32
CA PRO A 133 45.60 1.32 28.83
C PRO A 133 45.77 0.88 30.29
N LEU A 134 46.87 0.18 30.59
CA LEU A 134 47.32 -0.08 31.96
C LEU A 134 47.58 1.28 32.64
N ARG A 135 46.74 1.63 33.61
CA ARG A 135 46.92 2.82 34.44
C ARG A 135 47.87 2.47 35.58
N ILE A 136 49.14 2.83 35.46
CA ILE A 136 50.10 2.76 36.56
C ILE A 136 49.77 3.93 37.51
N SER A 137 49.06 3.65 38.59
CA SER A 137 48.90 4.60 39.69
C SER A 137 50.20 4.68 40.49
N SER A 138 50.77 5.88 40.61
CA SER A 138 51.95 6.18 41.41
C SER A 138 51.77 5.77 42.88
N LEU A 139 52.75 5.03 43.41
CA LEU A 139 52.85 4.65 44.83
C LEU A 139 52.92 5.91 45.72
N PRO A 140 52.24 5.93 46.88
CA PRO A 140 52.32 7.05 47.80
C PRO A 140 53.70 7.10 48.47
N ILE A 141 54.29 8.30 48.47
CA ILE A 141 55.56 8.63 49.14
C ILE A 141 55.40 8.37 50.65
N LEU A 142 56.22 7.47 51.20
CA LEU A 142 56.29 7.19 52.63
C LEU A 142 56.61 8.46 53.41
N LYS A 143 55.78 8.79 54.41
CA LYS A 143 56.07 9.83 55.40
C LYS A 143 57.26 9.40 56.27
N PRO A 144 58.21 10.29 56.58
CA PRO A 144 59.32 9.96 57.47
C PRO A 144 58.85 9.70 58.91
N LEU A 145 59.43 8.68 59.54
CA LEU A 145 59.16 8.24 60.91
C LEU A 145 59.60 9.29 61.95
N PRO A 146 58.84 9.47 63.05
CA PRO A 146 59.22 10.36 64.14
C PRO A 146 60.43 9.81 64.91
N GLN A 147 61.39 10.69 65.22
CA GLN A 147 62.58 10.33 65.98
C GLN A 147 62.26 10.11 67.48
N PRO A 148 62.94 9.15 68.14
CA PRO A 148 62.72 8.83 69.55
C PRO A 148 63.16 9.99 70.44
N LYS A 149 62.34 10.27 71.47
CA LYS A 149 62.71 11.18 72.56
C LYS A 149 63.55 10.39 73.58
N GLU A 150 64.78 10.81 73.82
CA GLU A 150 65.58 10.35 74.95
C GLU A 150 65.18 11.12 76.23
N PRO A 151 65.26 10.49 77.42
CA PRO A 151 65.01 11.13 78.70
C PRO A 151 66.12 12.12 79.12
#